data_AF-A0A914QD51-F1
#
_entry.id   AF-A0A914QD51-F1
#
_cell.length_a   1.000
_cell.length_b   1.000
_cell.length_c   1.000
_cell.angle_alpha   90.00
_cell.angle_beta   90.00
_cell.angle_gamma   90.00
#
_symmetry.space_group_name_H-M   'P 1'
#
loop_
_entity.id
_entity.type
_entity.pdbx_description
1 polymer ?
#
loop_
_entity_poly.entity_id
_entity_poly.type
_entity_poly.pdbx_seq_one_letter_code
_entity_poly.pdbx_strand_id
1 'polypeptide(L)'
;MLSTLFFPFIPFALHIIVFAIWGSIAIWLASSGEENCRYSVTSNPNDLANGPKCDCELLGTAQGVNCRYVNYTRDTTHVQYMQVYNLFACFWMSCFVGAFSDITLAGAFASYYWAFQKPKDVPSFPVLSSAGRALRYHMGSLAFGSLILAIVKIIRFILEFLYQKLHASKNAVLKVIFTYVLKILL
;
A
#
# COMPACT_ATOMS: atom_id res chain seq x y z
N MET A 1 -26.01 -9.11 -21.06
CA MET A 1 -25.02 -8.61 -20.08
C MET A 1 -23.84 -9.58 -20.01
N LEU A 2 -23.08 -9.75 -21.10
CA LEU A 2 -21.94 -10.67 -21.13
C LEU A 2 -20.71 -10.08 -20.41
N SER A 3 -20.63 -8.75 -20.32
CA SER A 3 -19.53 -8.01 -19.67
C SER A 3 -19.42 -8.23 -18.16
N THR A 4 -20.48 -8.65 -17.47
CA THR A 4 -20.44 -8.94 -16.02
C THR A 4 -19.80 -10.30 -15.72
N LEU A 5 -19.80 -11.24 -16.67
CA LEU A 5 -19.08 -12.52 -16.53
C LEU A 5 -17.56 -12.34 -16.55
N PHE A 6 -17.07 -11.33 -17.27
CA PHE A 6 -15.65 -10.97 -17.32
C PHE A 6 -15.24 -9.95 -16.26
N PHE A 7 -16.20 -9.40 -15.52
CA PHE A 7 -15.93 -8.44 -14.46
C PHE A 7 -14.90 -8.91 -13.42
N PRO A 8 -14.91 -10.15 -12.89
CA PRO A 8 -13.95 -10.56 -11.85
C PRO A 8 -12.47 -10.51 -12.28
N PHE A 9 -12.16 -10.49 -13.58
CA PHE A 9 -10.79 -10.33 -14.07
C PHE A 9 -10.26 -8.90 -13.89
N ILE A 10 -11.14 -7.89 -13.97
CA ILE A 10 -10.77 -6.47 -13.82
C ILE A 10 -10.26 -6.15 -12.42
N PRO A 11 -10.99 -6.42 -11.31
CA PRO A 11 -10.48 -6.17 -9.97
C PRO A 11 -9.28 -7.04 -9.65
N PHE A 12 -9.23 -8.27 -10.16
CA PHE A 12 -8.05 -9.13 -9.97
C PHE A 12 -6.80 -8.51 -10.60
N ALA A 13 -6.90 -8.03 -11.84
CA ALA A 13 -5.81 -7.31 -12.50
C ALA A 13 -5.42 -6.03 -11.74
N LEU A 14 -6.40 -5.27 -11.25
CA LEU A 14 -6.13 -4.07 -10.44
C LEU A 14 -5.40 -4.41 -9.13
N HIS A 15 -5.75 -5.51 -8.46
CA HIS A 15 -5.03 -5.97 -7.26
C HIS A 15 -3.58 -6.37 -7.59
N ILE A 16 -3.36 -7.09 -8.70
CA ILE A 16 -2.00 -7.42 -9.16
C ILE A 16 -1.17 -6.15 -9.35
N ILE A 17 -1.74 -5.14 -9.99
CA ILE A 17 -1.07 -3.84 -10.21
C ILE A 17 -0.74 -3.17 -8.87
N VAL A 18 -1.68 -3.15 -7.92
CA VAL A 18 -1.43 -2.57 -6.59
C VAL A 18 -0.30 -3.31 -5.86
N PHE A 19 -0.29 -4.64 -5.86
CA PHE A 19 0.77 -5.42 -5.22
C PHE A 19 2.12 -5.25 -5.93
N ALA A 20 2.14 -5.13 -7.25
CA ALA A 20 3.36 -4.87 -8.01
C ALA A 20 3.94 -3.47 -7.67
N ILE A 21 3.10 -2.43 -7.65
CA ILE A 21 3.51 -1.08 -7.28
C ILE A 21 4.03 -1.06 -5.84
N TRP A 22 3.29 -1.65 -4.90
CA TRP A 22 3.73 -1.75 -3.51
C TRP A 22 5.09 -2.45 -3.38
N GLY A 23 5.27 -3.58 -4.05
CA GLY A 23 6.52 -4.34 -4.06
C GLY A 23 7.68 -3.53 -4.65
N SER A 24 7.46 -2.81 -5.75
CA SER A 24 8.49 -1.95 -6.34
C SER A 24 8.92 -0.82 -5.39
N ILE A 25 7.96 -0.15 -4.73
CA ILE A 25 8.24 0.91 -3.76
C ILE A 25 9.00 0.32 -2.56
N ALA A 26 8.58 -0.84 -2.07
CA ALA A 26 9.25 -1.52 -0.96
C ALA A 26 10.71 -1.85 -1.29
N ILE A 27 10.97 -2.36 -2.50
CA ILE A 27 12.32 -2.66 -2.99
C ILE A 27 13.15 -1.38 -3.10
N TRP A 28 12.63 -0.35 -3.76
CA TRP A 28 13.34 0.93 -3.93
C TRP A 28 13.71 1.58 -2.61
N LEU A 29 12.78 1.54 -1.65
CA LEU A 29 12.98 2.09 -0.32
C LEU A 29 13.91 1.22 0.53
N ALA A 30 14.01 -0.08 0.26
CA ALA A 30 15.00 -0.96 0.89
C ALA A 30 16.40 -0.77 0.31
N SER A 31 16.49 -0.45 -0.99
CA SER A 31 17.75 -0.14 -1.67
C SER A 31 18.20 1.32 -1.54
N SER A 32 17.39 2.19 -0.93
CA SER A 32 17.75 3.60 -0.79
C SER A 32 18.74 3.81 0.36
N GLY A 33 19.78 4.57 0.06
CA GLY A 33 20.81 4.99 0.99
C GLY A 33 21.90 5.74 0.25
N GLU A 34 22.82 6.29 1.04
CA GLU A 34 23.91 7.10 0.53
C GLU A 34 25.24 6.42 0.86
N GLU A 35 26.11 6.37 -0.13
CA GLU A 35 27.50 5.98 0.06
C GLU A 35 28.22 7.02 0.92
N ASN A 36 28.91 6.56 1.96
CA ASN A 36 29.66 7.41 2.86
C ASN A 36 31.16 7.22 2.59
N CYS A 37 31.73 8.18 1.87
CA CYS A 37 33.16 8.30 1.65
C CYS A 37 33.74 9.40 2.55
N ARG A 38 34.94 9.14 3.10
CA ARG A 38 35.62 10.04 4.03
C ARG A 38 37.10 10.14 3.72
N TYR A 39 37.70 11.29 4.04
CA TYR A 39 39.13 11.48 3.94
C TYR A 39 39.88 10.73 5.06
N SER A 40 41.00 10.08 4.74
CA SER A 40 41.89 9.50 5.75
C SER A 40 42.62 10.60 6.52
N VAL A 41 42.61 10.53 7.85
CA VAL A 41 43.29 11.52 8.70
C VAL A 41 44.80 11.23 8.76
N THR A 42 45.63 12.25 8.61
CA THR A 42 47.10 12.14 8.51
C THR A 42 47.77 11.54 9.76
N SER A 43 47.12 11.62 10.93
CA SER A 43 47.64 11.05 12.19
C SER A 43 47.53 9.52 12.23
N ASN A 44 46.55 8.93 11.53
CA ASN A 44 46.43 7.49 11.39
C ASN A 44 45.61 7.18 10.12
N PRO A 45 46.21 6.63 9.05
CA PRO A 45 45.52 6.41 7.77
C PRO A 45 44.37 5.39 7.85
N ASN A 46 44.23 4.69 8.98
CA ASN A 46 43.17 3.73 9.25
C ASN A 46 41.96 4.33 9.98
N ASP A 47 42.06 5.55 10.52
CA ASP A 47 40.96 6.20 11.25
C ASP A 47 40.09 7.04 10.29
N LEU A 48 39.22 6.35 9.56
CA LEU A 48 38.28 6.95 8.59
C LEU A 48 36.97 7.43 9.25
N ALA A 49 36.74 7.10 10.53
CA ALA A 49 35.48 7.45 11.22
C ALA A 49 35.39 8.95 11.54
N ASN A 50 36.54 9.60 11.79
CA ASN A 50 36.64 11.00 12.20
C ASN A 50 36.95 11.97 11.05
N GLY A 51 37.18 11.46 9.83
CA GLY A 51 37.47 12.28 8.65
C GLY A 51 36.24 13.03 8.12
N PRO A 52 36.42 14.21 7.48
CA PRO A 52 35.34 14.91 6.80
C PRO A 52 34.80 14.09 5.61
N LYS A 53 33.50 14.26 5.31
CA LYS A 53 32.85 13.60 4.17
C LYS A 53 33.44 14.11 2.85
N CYS A 54 33.65 13.21 1.90
CA CYS A 54 34.06 13.49 0.52
C CYS A 54 33.07 12.85 -0.46
N ASP A 55 32.98 13.41 -1.66
CA ASP A 55 32.23 12.79 -2.76
C ASP A 55 32.93 11.51 -3.21
N CYS A 56 32.18 10.41 -3.26
CA CYS A 56 32.70 9.11 -3.68
C CYS A 56 33.12 9.07 -5.17
N GLU A 57 32.67 10.03 -5.97
CA GLU A 57 33.08 10.18 -7.38
C GLU A 57 34.58 10.51 -7.52
N LEU A 58 35.20 11.10 -6.48
CA LEU A 58 36.61 11.46 -6.48
C LEU A 58 37.55 10.29 -6.13
N LEU A 59 37.02 9.09 -5.89
CA LEU A 59 37.86 7.91 -5.58
C LEU A 59 38.87 7.62 -6.69
N GLY A 60 40.16 7.58 -6.34
CA GLY A 60 41.23 7.29 -7.28
C GLY A 60 41.60 8.43 -8.24
N THR A 61 40.99 9.61 -8.07
CA THR A 61 41.34 10.82 -8.82
C THR A 61 42.48 11.59 -8.15
N ALA A 62 43.18 12.44 -8.92
CA ALA A 62 44.23 13.31 -8.39
C ALA A 62 43.71 14.34 -7.35
N GLN A 63 42.41 14.61 -7.33
CA GLN A 63 41.75 15.52 -6.39
C GLN A 63 41.30 14.79 -5.10
N GLY A 64 41.16 13.47 -5.14
CA GLY A 64 40.67 12.62 -4.05
C GLY A 64 41.71 11.65 -3.49
N VAL A 65 43.00 12.02 -3.47
CA VAL A 65 44.13 11.13 -3.09
C VAL A 65 43.94 10.42 -1.74
N ASN A 66 43.27 11.07 -0.79
CA ASN A 66 43.00 10.54 0.56
C ASN A 66 41.52 10.19 0.80
N CYS A 67 40.64 10.24 -0.21
CA CYS A 67 39.23 9.87 -0.06
C CYS A 67 39.07 8.34 -0.16
N ARG A 68 38.36 7.73 0.80
CA ARG A 68 38.13 6.29 0.85
C ARG A 68 36.67 5.98 1.15
N TYR A 69 36.18 4.89 0.56
CA TYR A 69 34.87 4.32 0.88
C TYR A 69 34.89 3.67 2.26
N VAL A 70 33.91 3.99 3.09
CA VAL A 70 33.79 3.44 4.46
C VAL A 70 32.64 2.45 4.52
N ASN A 71 31.43 2.93 4.27
CA ASN A 71 30.21 2.15 4.38
C ASN A 71 29.08 2.81 3.60
N TYR A 72 27.97 2.08 3.51
CA TYR A 72 26.71 2.60 3.02
C TYR A 72 25.87 3.05 4.22
N THR A 73 25.56 4.33 4.30
CA THR A 73 24.76 4.89 5.38
C THR A 73 23.31 5.06 4.93
N ARG A 74 22.37 4.58 5.74
CA ARG A 74 20.96 4.94 5.59
C ARG A 74 20.43 5.42 6.93
N ASP A 75 19.47 6.33 6.86
CA ASP A 75 18.62 6.61 8.01
C ASP A 75 17.66 5.43 8.22
N THR A 76 18.04 4.52 9.12
CA THR A 76 17.25 3.32 9.41
C THR A 76 15.86 3.65 9.93
N THR A 77 15.74 4.73 10.69
CA THR A 77 14.48 5.15 11.31
C THR A 77 13.54 5.67 10.25
N HIS A 78 14.01 6.56 9.38
CA HIS A 78 13.20 7.12 8.30
C HIS A 78 12.74 6.03 7.31
N VAL A 79 13.65 5.14 6.91
CA VAL A 79 13.32 4.02 6.00
C VAL A 79 12.30 3.08 6.64
N GLN A 80 12.41 2.78 7.94
CA GLN A 80 11.42 1.95 8.64
C GLN A 80 10.04 2.58 8.66
N TYR A 81 9.92 3.87 8.99
CA TYR A 81 8.63 4.58 8.97
C TYR A 81 7.98 4.57 7.58
N MET A 82 8.78 4.81 6.53
CA MET A 82 8.30 4.79 5.16
C MET A 82 7.86 3.38 4.72
N GLN A 83 8.51 2.32 5.20
CA GLN A 83 8.09 0.94 4.91
C GLN A 83 6.76 0.59 5.59
N VAL A 84 6.55 1.03 6.84
CA VAL A 84 5.28 0.85 7.56
C VAL A 84 4.16 1.63 6.86
N TYR A 85 4.44 2.86 6.42
CA TYR A 85 3.48 3.65 5.64
C TYR A 85 3.15 2.98 4.30
N ASN A 86 4.14 2.46 3.58
CA ASN A 86 3.92 1.75 2.32
C ASN A 86 3.05 0.49 2.52
N LEU A 87 3.26 -0.25 3.61
CA LEU A 87 2.40 -1.39 3.96
C LEU A 87 0.95 -0.95 4.23
N PHE A 88 0.76 0.13 4.99
CA PHE A 88 -0.58 0.70 5.22
C PHE A 88 -1.22 1.16 3.91
N ALA A 89 -0.46 1.81 3.03
CA ALA A 89 -0.94 2.23 1.72
C ALA A 89 -1.38 1.05 0.85
N CYS A 90 -0.65 -0.07 0.84
CA CYS A 90 -1.07 -1.29 0.13
C CYS A 90 -2.42 -1.81 0.64
N PHE A 91 -2.61 -1.83 1.96
CA PHE A 91 -3.85 -2.29 2.56
C PHE A 91 -5.02 -1.35 2.24
N TRP A 92 -4.79 -0.03 2.32
CA TRP A 92 -5.77 0.98 1.93
C TRP A 92 -6.15 0.86 0.46
N MET A 93 -5.17 0.74 -0.44
CA MET A 93 -5.40 0.57 -1.87
C MET A 93 -6.15 -0.72 -2.20
N SER A 94 -5.92 -1.80 -1.45
CA SER A 94 -6.71 -3.04 -1.60
C SER A 94 -8.19 -2.82 -1.25
N CYS A 95 -8.47 -2.05 -0.18
CA CYS A 95 -9.84 -1.66 0.16
C CYS A 95 -10.46 -0.73 -0.89
N PHE A 96 -9.65 0.16 -1.48
CA PHE A 96 -10.07 1.02 -2.59
C PHE A 96 -10.50 0.21 -3.81
N VAL A 97 -9.68 -0.76 -4.25
CA VAL A 97 -10.02 -1.60 -5.41
C VAL A 97 -11.31 -2.40 -5.14
N GLY A 98 -11.49 -2.92 -3.92
CA GLY A 98 -12.75 -3.58 -3.52
C GLY A 98 -13.96 -2.66 -3.66
N ALA A 99 -13.93 -1.49 -3.00
CA ALA A 99 -15.02 -0.52 -3.06
C ALA A 99 -15.29 0.00 -4.48
N PHE A 100 -14.24 0.17 -5.28
CA PHE A 100 -14.33 0.55 -6.68
C PHE A 100 -15.05 -0.51 -7.52
N SER A 101 -14.85 -1.78 -7.18
CA SER A 101 -15.50 -2.89 -7.86
C SER A 101 -16.98 -2.93 -7.54
N ASP A 102 -17.33 -2.77 -6.26
CA ASP A 102 -18.72 -2.77 -5.80
C ASP A 102 -19.53 -1.64 -6.43
N ILE A 103 -18.98 -0.41 -6.46
CA ILE A 103 -19.67 0.73 -7.09
C ILE A 103 -19.80 0.57 -8.60
N THR A 104 -18.79 -0.02 -9.26
CA THR A 104 -18.81 -0.27 -10.70
C THR A 104 -19.90 -1.28 -11.05
N LEU A 105 -20.02 -2.34 -10.26
CA LEU A 105 -21.03 -3.38 -10.45
C LEU A 105 -22.44 -2.85 -10.16
N ALA A 106 -22.60 -2.10 -9.06
CA ALA A 106 -23.86 -1.44 -8.71
C ALA A 106 -24.30 -0.47 -9.81
N GLY A 107 -23.37 0.33 -10.36
CA GLY A 107 -23.65 1.24 -11.47
C GLY A 107 -24.03 0.53 -12.77
N ALA A 108 -23.38 -0.60 -13.06
CA ALA A 108 -23.70 -1.41 -14.23
C ALA A 108 -25.10 -2.04 -14.14
N PHE A 109 -25.47 -2.55 -12.96
CA PHE A 109 -26.82 -3.10 -12.72
C PHE A 109 -27.89 -2.02 -12.69
N ALA A 110 -27.64 -0.87 -12.06
CA ALA A 110 -28.58 0.25 -12.07
C ALA A 110 -28.85 0.74 -13.50
N SER A 111 -27.81 0.87 -14.33
CA SER A 111 -27.94 1.29 -15.73
C SER A 111 -28.76 0.30 -16.57
N TYR A 112 -28.74 -0.99 -16.23
CA TYR A 112 -29.54 -2.01 -16.92
C TYR A 112 -30.98 -2.10 -16.41
N TYR A 113 -31.16 -2.05 -15.08
CA TYR A 113 -32.47 -2.15 -14.43
C TYR A 113 -33.38 -0.99 -14.88
N TRP A 114 -32.85 0.24 -14.82
CA TRP A 114 -33.57 1.47 -15.15
C TRP A 114 -33.60 1.82 -16.65
N ALA A 115 -33.11 0.94 -17.53
CA ALA A 115 -33.25 1.12 -18.98
C ALA A 115 -34.70 0.81 -19.42
N PHE A 116 -35.41 1.82 -19.92
CA PHE A 116 -36.81 1.71 -20.36
C PHE A 116 -36.95 0.98 -21.70
N GLN A 117 -36.08 1.25 -22.68
CA GLN A 117 -36.05 0.53 -23.96
C GLN A 117 -34.81 -0.35 -24.10
N LYS A 118 -34.98 -1.66 -23.92
CA LYS A 118 -33.91 -2.66 -24.09
C LYS A 118 -33.93 -3.15 -25.56
N PRO A 119 -32.82 -3.10 -26.33
CA PRO A 119 -31.43 -2.82 -25.94
C PRO A 119 -30.92 -1.39 -26.25
N LYS A 120 -31.74 -0.49 -26.81
CA LYS A 120 -31.28 0.83 -27.28
C LYS A 120 -30.70 1.72 -26.17
N ASP A 121 -31.23 1.64 -24.97
CA ASP A 121 -30.80 2.47 -23.82
C ASP A 121 -29.68 1.82 -22.99
N VAL A 122 -29.25 0.60 -23.33
CA VAL A 122 -28.19 -0.10 -22.59
C VAL A 122 -26.86 0.14 -23.29
N PRO A 123 -25.88 0.81 -22.65
CA PRO A 123 -24.56 1.02 -23.26
C PRO A 123 -23.90 -0.32 -23.58
N SER A 124 -23.18 -0.39 -24.71
CA SER A 124 -22.56 -1.64 -25.21
C SER A 124 -21.58 -2.27 -24.21
N PHE A 125 -20.94 -1.45 -23.36
CA PHE A 125 -20.11 -1.88 -22.23
C PHE A 125 -20.52 -1.19 -20.91
N PRO A 126 -21.56 -1.70 -20.23
CA PRO A 126 -22.14 -1.03 -19.06
C PRO A 126 -21.18 -0.97 -17.86
N VAL A 127 -20.27 -1.95 -17.75
CA VAL A 127 -19.24 -2.03 -16.71
C VAL A 127 -18.18 -0.94 -16.88
N LEU A 128 -17.58 -0.83 -18.07
CA LEU A 128 -16.54 0.18 -18.35
C LEU A 128 -17.09 1.61 -18.28
N SER A 129 -18.32 1.83 -18.77
CA SER A 129 -18.99 3.13 -18.65
C SER A 129 -19.25 3.51 -17.19
N SER A 130 -19.70 2.55 -16.37
CA SER A 130 -19.91 2.79 -14.93
C SER A 130 -18.60 3.00 -14.17
N ALA A 131 -17.56 2.24 -14.50
CA ALA A 131 -16.20 2.42 -13.96
C ALA A 131 -15.65 3.82 -14.27
N GLY A 132 -15.80 4.28 -15.53
CA GLY A 132 -15.37 5.62 -15.94
C GLY A 132 -16.09 6.74 -15.19
N ARG A 133 -17.41 6.61 -14.97
CA ARG A 133 -18.17 7.55 -14.14
C ARG A 133 -17.72 7.53 -12.67
N ALA A 134 -17.49 6.35 -12.10
CA ALA A 134 -17.00 6.20 -10.74
C ALA A 134 -15.61 6.85 -10.55
N LEU A 135 -14.69 6.67 -11.49
CA LEU A 135 -13.37 7.30 -11.47
C LEU A 135 -13.45 8.82 -11.66
N ARG A 136 -14.32 9.32 -12.55
CA ARG A 136 -14.37 10.76 -12.83
C ARG A 136 -15.09 11.57 -11.74
N TYR A 137 -16.13 11.02 -11.13
CA TYR A 137 -17.00 11.77 -10.21
C TYR A 137 -16.90 11.33 -8.76
N HIS A 138 -16.52 10.08 -8.47
CA HIS A 138 -16.58 9.52 -7.12
C HIS A 138 -15.23 9.08 -6.55
N MET A 139 -14.13 9.31 -7.26
CA MET A 139 -12.80 8.84 -6.83
C MET A 139 -12.37 9.39 -5.46
N GLY A 140 -12.65 10.67 -5.17
CA GLY A 140 -12.31 11.27 -3.87
C GLY A 140 -13.10 10.68 -2.71
N SER A 141 -14.43 10.56 -2.85
CA SER A 141 -15.28 9.92 -1.85
C SER A 141 -14.95 8.44 -1.67
N LEU A 142 -14.57 7.76 -2.75
CA LEU A 142 -14.17 6.36 -2.72
C LEU A 142 -12.81 6.17 -2.05
N ALA A 143 -11.86 7.08 -2.28
CA ALA A 143 -10.58 7.13 -1.56
C ALA A 143 -10.77 7.34 -0.05
N PHE A 144 -11.63 8.30 0.32
CA PHE A 144 -11.93 8.55 1.74
C PHE A 144 -12.72 7.40 2.39
N GLY A 145 -13.75 6.88 1.72
CA GLY A 145 -14.53 5.75 2.21
C GLY A 145 -13.70 4.49 2.38
N SER A 146 -12.81 4.21 1.43
CA SER A 146 -11.87 3.08 1.53
C SER A 146 -10.83 3.25 2.63
N LEU A 147 -10.46 4.50 2.99
CA LEU A 147 -9.58 4.76 4.13
C LEU A 147 -10.27 4.38 5.45
N ILE A 148 -11.54 4.75 5.61
CA ILE A 148 -12.33 4.36 6.78
C ILE A 148 -12.47 2.83 6.83
N LEU A 149 -12.81 2.19 5.70
CA LEU A 149 -12.89 0.73 5.60
C LEU A 149 -11.57 0.06 5.97
N ALA A 150 -10.44 0.63 5.53
CA ALA A 150 -9.12 0.11 5.86
C ALA A 150 -8.86 0.16 7.37
N ILE A 151 -9.09 1.30 8.01
CA ILE A 151 -8.91 1.45 9.47
C ILE A 151 -9.78 0.44 10.22
N VAL A 152 -11.06 0.34 9.86
CA VAL A 152 -11.99 -0.60 10.49
C VAL A 152 -11.54 -2.06 10.31
N LYS A 153 -11.08 -2.45 9.12
CA LYS A 153 -10.59 -3.82 8.88
C LYS A 153 -9.31 -4.15 9.63
N ILE A 154 -8.39 -3.18 9.80
CA ILE A 154 -7.19 -3.38 10.64
C ILE A 154 -7.61 -3.61 12.10
N ILE A 155 -8.54 -2.82 12.62
CA ILE A 155 -9.07 -3.00 13.97
C ILE A 155 -9.71 -4.39 14.11
N ARG A 156 -10.53 -4.81 13.14
CA ARG A 156 -11.10 -6.16 13.10
C ARG A 156 -10.02 -7.25 13.16
N PHE A 157 -9.01 -7.16 12.32
CA PHE A 157 -7.92 -8.12 12.27
C PHE A 157 -7.17 -8.22 13.61
N ILE A 158 -6.88 -7.09 14.26
CA ILE A 158 -6.23 -7.07 15.58
C ILE A 158 -7.13 -7.72 16.64
N LEU A 159 -8.43 -7.39 16.65
CA LEU A 159 -9.38 -7.96 17.61
C LEU A 159 -9.56 -9.47 17.40
N GLU A 160 -9.61 -9.95 16.17
CA GLU A 160 -9.65 -11.38 15.84
C GLU A 160 -8.38 -12.09 16.29
N PHE A 161 -7.22 -11.50 16.04
CA PHE A 161 -5.94 -12.06 16.47
C PHE A 161 -5.84 -12.16 18.00
N LEU A 162 -6.26 -11.12 18.72
CA LEU A 162 -6.35 -11.14 20.18
C LEU A 162 -7.36 -12.18 20.64
N TYR A 163 -8.55 -12.25 20.04
CA TYR A 163 -9.55 -13.26 20.39
C TYR A 163 -8.99 -14.68 20.23
N GLN A 164 -8.27 -14.98 19.15
CA GLN A 164 -7.65 -16.28 18.94
C GLN A 164 -6.60 -16.61 20.02
N LYS A 165 -5.75 -15.64 20.38
CA LYS A 165 -4.76 -15.83 21.47
C LYS A 165 -5.41 -15.98 22.84
N LEU A 166 -6.50 -15.25 23.10
CA LEU A 166 -7.19 -15.26 24.39
C LEU A 166 -8.20 -16.40 24.53
N HIS A 167 -8.60 -17.06 23.44
CA HIS A 167 -9.36 -18.31 23.51
C HIS A 167 -8.60 -19.42 24.23
N ALA A 168 -7.27 -19.32 24.35
CA ALA A 168 -6.44 -20.19 25.19
C ALA A 168 -6.57 -19.88 26.70
N SER A 169 -7.21 -18.76 27.08
CA SER A 169 -7.41 -18.32 28.47
C SER A 169 -8.88 -18.43 28.89
N LYS A 170 -9.16 -18.76 30.15
CA LYS A 170 -10.51 -19.09 30.68
C LYS A 170 -11.40 -17.88 31.02
N ASN A 171 -11.08 -16.67 30.56
CA ASN A 171 -11.82 -15.45 30.94
C ASN A 171 -13.09 -15.24 30.09
N ALA A 172 -14.24 -15.68 30.61
CA ALA A 172 -15.53 -15.66 29.92
C ALA A 172 -16.04 -14.25 29.55
N VAL A 173 -15.85 -13.25 30.41
CA VAL A 173 -16.31 -11.86 30.18
C VAL A 173 -15.63 -11.25 28.96
N LEU A 174 -14.33 -11.46 28.83
CA LEU A 174 -13.57 -10.93 27.70
C LEU A 174 -14.02 -11.58 26.39
N LYS A 175 -14.23 -12.90 26.39
CA LYS A 175 -14.72 -13.65 25.24
C LYS A 175 -16.06 -13.09 24.72
N VAL A 176 -16.96 -12.72 25.63
CA VAL A 176 -18.26 -12.12 25.31
C VAL A 176 -18.11 -10.73 24.69
N ILE A 177 -17.29 -9.84 25.28
CA ILE A 177 -17.04 -8.49 24.74
C ILE A 177 -16.43 -8.57 23.33
N PHE A 178 -15.39 -9.39 23.13
CA PHE A 178 -14.77 -9.56 21.82
C PHE A 178 -15.75 -10.12 20.79
N THR A 179 -16.62 -11.07 21.18
CA THR A 179 -17.64 -11.63 20.28
C THR A 179 -18.67 -10.57 19.86
N TYR A 180 -19.14 -9.73 20.78
CA TYR A 180 -20.10 -8.66 20.46
C TYR A 180 -19.47 -7.57 19.59
N VAL A 181 -18.24 -7.16 19.89
CA VAL A 181 -17.53 -6.14 19.08
C VAL A 181 -17.25 -6.69 17.68
N LEU A 182 -16.84 -7.95 17.55
CA LEU A 182 -16.63 -8.57 16.25
C LEU A 182 -17.92 -8.69 15.44
N LYS A 183 -19.06 -8.94 16.11
CA LYS A 183 -20.38 -9.05 15.47
C LYS A 183 -20.97 -7.71 15.04
N ILE A 184 -20.68 -6.62 15.74
CA ILE A 184 -21.03 -5.24 15.32
C ILE A 184 -20.16 -4.80 14.14
N LEU A 185 -18.94 -5.32 14.10
CA LEU A 185 -18.00 -5.16 13.01
C LEU A 185 -18.21 -6.23 11.92
N LEU A 186 -19.42 -6.72 11.67
CA LEU A 186 -19.72 -7.66 10.58
C LEU A 186 -20.89 -7.09 9.77
#